data_AF-A0A3M5H3Z5-F1
#
_entry.id   AF-A0A3M5H3Z5-F1
#
_cell.length_a   1.000
_cell.length_b   1.000
_cell.length_c   1.000
_cell.angle_alpha   90.00
_cell.angle_beta   90.00
_cell.angle_gamma   90.00
#
_symmetry.space_group_name_H-M   'P 1'
#
loop_
_entity.id
_entity.type
_entity.pdbx_description
1 polymer ?
#
loop_
_entity_poly.entity_id
_entity_poly.type
_entity_poly.pdbx_seq_one_letter_code
_entity_poly.pdbx_strand_id
1 'polypeptide(L)'
;MGKAEQAFREAFERLKKDAPIRIAKGLTLSQNLVAKEAGTDPSALKKARFPSLVAEIQRWVANSEKPATASKRQSELRRREKNRSLRDQISDLKTQRDAVCSRLLEADAKILELTLELDKFRASPLPRNVTRFR
;
A
#
# COMPACT_ATOMS: atom_id res chain seq x y z
N MET A 1 31.87 7.33 -37.18
CA MET A 1 31.49 7.65 -35.79
C MET A 1 32.48 8.68 -35.26
N GLY A 2 32.01 9.76 -34.63
CA GLY A 2 32.91 10.78 -34.07
C GLY A 2 33.52 10.31 -32.74
N LYS A 3 34.78 10.70 -32.43
CA LYS A 3 35.48 10.34 -31.18
C LYS A 3 34.64 10.58 -29.91
N ALA A 4 33.86 11.67 -29.89
CA ALA A 4 32.98 12.00 -28.77
C ALA A 4 31.82 11.00 -28.60
N GLU A 5 31.20 10.55 -29.69
CA GLU A 5 30.10 9.56 -29.65
C GLU A 5 30.59 8.23 -29.08
N GLN A 6 31.80 7.82 -29.45
CA GLN A 6 32.40 6.58 -28.98
C GLN A 6 32.71 6.63 -27.48
N ALA A 7 33.24 7.74 -26.98
CA ALA A 7 33.44 7.95 -25.54
C ALA A 7 32.12 7.89 -24.74
N PHE A 8 31.02 8.44 -25.28
CA PHE A 8 29.71 8.34 -24.64
C PHE A 8 29.14 6.92 -24.66
N ARG A 9 29.34 6.17 -25.74
CA ARG A 9 28.93 4.75 -25.83
C ARG A 9 29.69 3.88 -24.84
N GLU A 10 31.01 4.06 -24.74
CA GLU A 10 31.84 3.34 -23.77
C GLU A 10 31.48 3.68 -22.32
N ALA A 11 31.16 4.95 -22.04
CA ALA A 11 30.63 5.35 -20.74
C ALA A 11 29.28 4.69 -20.45
N PHE A 12 28.37 4.65 -21.44
CA PHE A 12 27.08 4.00 -21.30
C PHE A 12 27.20 2.49 -21.02
N GLU A 13 28.07 1.78 -21.74
CA GLU A 13 28.33 0.35 -21.52
C GLU A 13 28.95 0.06 -20.15
N ARG A 14 29.85 0.93 -19.66
CA ARG A 14 30.40 0.83 -18.30
C ARG A 14 29.32 0.96 -17.24
N LEU A 15 28.40 1.90 -17.41
CA LEU A 15 27.28 2.11 -16.49
C LEU A 15 26.29 0.94 -16.51
N LYS A 16 26.05 0.31 -17.66
CA LYS A 16 25.25 -0.93 -17.74
C LYS A 16 25.85 -2.07 -16.90
N LYS A 17 27.18 -2.15 -16.82
CA LYS A 17 27.93 -3.19 -16.09
C LYS A 17 28.24 -2.82 -14.62
N ASP A 18 27.71 -1.70 -14.11
CA ASP A 18 28.03 -1.15 -12.79
C ASP A 18 29.54 -0.99 -12.53
N ALA A 19 30.29 -0.64 -13.58
CA ALA A 19 31.73 -0.39 -13.53
C ALA A 19 32.08 1.08 -13.86
N PRO A 20 31.54 2.08 -13.14
CA PRO A 20 31.90 3.47 -13.34
C PRO A 20 33.33 3.75 -12.86
N ILE A 21 33.99 4.67 -13.57
CA ILE A 21 35.34 5.16 -13.33
C ILE A 21 35.29 6.55 -12.68
N ARG A 22 34.36 7.42 -13.09
CA ARG A 22 34.32 8.82 -12.63
C ARG A 22 33.18 9.08 -11.64
N ILE A 23 32.07 8.36 -11.75
CA ILE A 23 30.93 8.51 -10.83
C ILE A 23 30.93 7.42 -9.75
N ALA A 24 30.17 7.64 -8.67
CA ALA A 24 29.98 6.64 -7.63
C ALA A 24 29.19 5.41 -8.15
N LYS A 25 29.54 4.23 -7.62
CA LYS A 25 28.87 2.96 -7.94
C LYS A 25 27.45 2.91 -7.37
N GLY A 26 26.56 2.15 -8.01
CA GLY A 26 25.18 1.97 -7.55
C GLY A 26 24.23 3.14 -7.85
N LEU A 27 24.65 4.12 -8.65
CA LEU A 27 23.76 5.18 -9.13
C LEU A 27 22.87 4.67 -10.28
N THR A 28 21.60 5.07 -10.27
CA THR A 28 20.67 4.74 -11.35
C THR A 28 21.09 5.44 -12.64
N LEU A 29 21.29 4.67 -13.72
CA LEU A 29 21.77 5.18 -15.00
C LEU A 29 20.87 6.31 -15.49
N SER A 30 21.47 7.43 -15.89
CA SER A 30 20.78 8.54 -16.53
C SER A 30 21.67 9.19 -17.58
N GLN A 31 21.06 9.89 -18.54
CA GLN A 31 21.79 10.60 -19.60
C GLN A 31 22.86 11.56 -19.03
N ASN A 32 22.55 12.24 -17.92
CA ASN A 32 23.49 13.14 -17.26
C ASN A 32 24.70 12.40 -16.68
N LEU A 33 24.48 11.20 -16.13
CA LEU A 33 25.55 10.37 -15.59
C LEU A 33 26.44 9.81 -16.70
N VAL A 34 25.87 9.43 -17.85
CA VAL A 34 26.65 9.01 -19.03
C VAL A 34 27.60 10.12 -19.48
N ALA A 35 27.14 11.38 -19.50
CA ALA A 35 27.98 12.52 -19.87
C ALA A 35 29.11 12.78 -18.86
N LYS A 36 28.81 12.71 -17.55
CA LYS A 36 29.79 12.84 -16.46
C LYS A 36 30.82 11.72 -16.47
N GLU A 37 30.38 10.49 -16.75
CA GLU A 37 31.24 9.31 -16.85
C GLU A 37 32.17 9.35 -18.07
N ALA A 38 31.73 9.98 -19.16
CA ALA A 38 32.58 10.33 -20.31
C ALA A 38 33.54 11.52 -20.03
N GLY A 39 33.44 12.16 -18.86
CA GLY A 39 34.28 13.29 -18.46
C GLY A 39 33.86 14.63 -19.06
N THR A 40 32.59 14.78 -19.44
CA THR A 40 32.05 15.98 -20.07
C THR A 40 30.87 16.56 -19.28
N ASP A 41 30.55 17.83 -19.53
CA ASP A 41 29.37 18.46 -18.95
C ASP A 41 28.07 17.78 -19.44
N PRO A 42 27.01 17.63 -18.61
CA PRO A 42 25.72 17.09 -19.02
C PRO A 42 25.13 17.72 -20.29
N SER A 43 25.45 18.99 -20.57
CA SER A 43 25.01 19.71 -21.77
C SER A 43 25.67 19.24 -23.06
N ALA A 44 26.74 18.44 -22.99
CA ALA A 44 27.45 17.94 -24.17
C ALA A 44 26.67 16.82 -24.89
N LEU A 45 25.92 16.01 -24.14
CA LEU A 45 25.13 14.90 -24.66
C LEU A 45 23.70 15.36 -24.96
N LYS A 46 23.51 16.09 -26.06
CA LYS A 46 22.19 16.59 -26.51
C LYS A 46 21.60 15.73 -27.62
N LYS A 47 20.27 15.60 -27.62
CA LYS A 47 19.49 14.88 -28.66
C LYS A 47 19.76 15.41 -30.07
N ALA A 48 20.01 16.71 -30.22
CA ALA A 48 20.34 17.32 -31.51
C ALA A 48 21.66 16.81 -32.12
N ARG A 49 22.64 16.43 -31.27
CA ARG A 49 23.97 15.97 -31.71
C ARG A 49 24.07 14.44 -31.80
N PHE A 50 23.41 13.74 -30.88
CA PHE A 50 23.48 12.28 -30.77
C PHE A 50 22.07 11.67 -30.60
N PRO A 51 21.19 11.79 -31.60
CA PRO A 51 19.78 11.38 -31.47
C PRO A 51 19.61 9.89 -31.22
N SER A 52 20.41 9.04 -31.87
CA SER A 52 20.38 7.58 -31.72
C SER A 52 20.80 7.13 -30.32
N LEU A 53 21.92 7.65 -29.82
CA LEU A 53 22.46 7.30 -28.51
C LEU A 53 21.53 7.75 -27.37
N VAL A 54 20.99 8.97 -27.46
CA VAL A 54 20.03 9.47 -26.46
C VAL A 54 18.77 8.61 -26.43
N ALA A 55 18.26 8.19 -27.60
CA ALA A 55 17.10 7.30 -27.67
C ALA A 55 17.39 5.92 -27.06
N GLU A 56 18.59 5.37 -27.27
CA GLU A 56 19.01 4.10 -26.66
C GLU A 56 19.08 4.20 -25.13
N ILE A 57 19.69 5.27 -24.60
CA ILE A 57 19.78 5.52 -23.16
C ILE A 57 18.38 5.63 -22.56
N GLN A 58 17.48 6.41 -23.18
CA GLN A 58 16.11 6.58 -22.70
C GLN A 58 15.33 5.27 -22.69
N ARG A 59 15.47 4.44 -23.73
CA ARG A 59 14.84 3.10 -23.77
C ARG A 59 15.37 2.20 -22.66
N TRP A 60 16.68 2.21 -22.42
CA TRP A 60 17.27 1.42 -21.36
C TRP A 60 16.80 1.88 -19.98
N VAL A 61 16.74 3.19 -19.73
CA VAL A 61 16.24 3.74 -18.47
C VAL A 61 14.77 3.38 -18.26
N ALA A 62 13.91 3.55 -19.28
CA ALA A 62 12.51 3.18 -19.19
C ALA A 62 12.27 1.70 -18.89
N ASN A 63 13.13 0.81 -19.42
CA ASN A 63 13.06 -0.63 -19.16
C ASN A 63 13.64 -1.03 -17.79
N SER A 64 14.61 -0.26 -17.28
CA SER A 64 15.31 -0.53 -16.02
C SER A 64 14.68 0.17 -14.81
N GLU A 65 13.86 1.20 -15.02
CA GLU A 65 13.10 1.85 -13.97
C GLU A 65 12.02 0.90 -13.46
N LYS A 66 12.33 0.19 -12.38
CA LYS A 66 11.30 -0.28 -11.44
C LYS A 66 10.42 0.93 -11.10
N PRO A 67 9.08 0.79 -11.07
CA PRO A 67 8.16 1.91 -11.00
C PRO A 67 8.60 2.88 -9.91
N ALA A 68 8.82 4.13 -10.31
CA ALA A 68 9.35 5.19 -9.48
C ALA A 68 8.76 5.09 -8.08
N THR A 69 9.60 4.81 -7.09
CA THR A 69 9.16 4.74 -5.70
C THR A 69 8.59 6.12 -5.36
N ALA A 70 7.27 6.16 -5.13
CA ALA A 70 6.57 7.39 -4.79
C ALA A 70 7.39 8.13 -3.72
N SER A 71 7.61 9.43 -3.93
CA SER A 71 8.38 10.30 -3.03
C SER A 71 8.08 9.97 -1.57
N LYS A 72 9.11 9.85 -0.71
CA LYS A 72 8.96 9.46 0.72
C LYS A 72 7.83 10.23 1.41
N ARG A 73 7.61 11.49 1.04
CA ARG A 73 6.52 12.32 1.53
C ARG A 73 5.13 11.83 1.12
N GLN A 74 4.96 11.37 -0.11
CA GLN A 74 3.69 10.84 -0.62
C GLN A 74 3.35 9.48 -0.01
N SER A 75 4.34 8.62 0.23
CA SER A 75 4.12 7.34 0.93
C SER A 75 3.75 7.55 2.40
N GLU A 76 4.39 8.50 3.08
CA GLU A 76 4.02 8.88 4.44
C GLU A 76 2.60 9.44 4.55
N LEU A 77 2.17 10.28 3.59
CA LEU A 77 0.82 10.83 3.56
C LEU A 77 -0.23 9.71 3.41
N ARG A 78 -0.04 8.81 2.43
CA ARG A 78 -0.90 7.63 2.23
C ARG A 78 -0.96 6.74 3.46
N ARG A 79 0.17 6.56 4.17
CA ARG A 79 0.22 5.79 5.42
C ARG A 79 -0.61 6.45 6.52
N ARG A 80 -0.56 7.78 6.64
CA ARG A 80 -1.36 8.54 7.62
C ARG A 80 -2.86 8.43 7.33
N GLU A 81 -3.25 8.58 6.06
CA GLU A 81 -4.64 8.43 5.62
C GLU A 81 -5.17 7.02 5.91
N LYS A 82 -4.39 5.99 5.57
CA LYS A 82 -4.75 4.60 5.88
C LYS A 82 -4.90 4.37 7.39
N ASN A 83 -3.97 4.87 8.19
CA ASN A 83 -4.04 4.75 9.64
C ASN A 83 -5.24 5.48 10.24
N ARG A 84 -5.64 6.62 9.67
CA ARG A 84 -6.86 7.32 10.09
C ARG A 84 -8.10 6.47 9.79
N SER A 85 -8.22 5.99 8.56
CA SER A 85 -9.34 5.12 8.16
C SER A 85 -9.42 3.84 9.01
N LEU A 86 -8.29 3.22 9.35
CA LEU A 86 -8.27 2.05 10.23
C LEU A 86 -8.73 2.38 11.66
N ARG A 87 -8.38 3.55 12.20
CA ARG A 87 -8.85 3.97 13.53
C ARG A 87 -10.36 4.21 13.53
N ASP A 88 -10.87 4.84 12.48
CA ASP A 88 -12.30 5.09 12.32
C ASP A 88 -13.06 3.75 12.24
N GLN A 89 -12.58 2.79 11.44
CA GLN A 89 -13.13 1.44 11.38
C GLN A 89 -13.11 0.70 12.73
N ILE A 90 -12.03 0.82 13.50
CA ILE A 90 -11.95 0.20 14.83
C ILE A 90 -12.95 0.84 15.79
N SER A 91 -13.16 2.16 15.69
CA SER A 91 -14.17 2.87 16.48
C SER A 91 -15.58 2.35 16.16
N ASP A 92 -15.90 2.24 14.86
CA ASP A 92 -17.19 1.74 14.40
C ASP A 92 -17.44 0.28 14.80
N LEU A 93 -16.40 -0.56 14.72
CA LEU A 93 -16.50 -1.95 15.18
C LEU A 93 -16.73 -2.05 16.69
N LYS A 94 -16.14 -1.15 17.49
CA LYS A 94 -16.37 -1.09 18.94
C LYS A 94 -17.80 -0.69 19.25
N THR A 95 -18.33 0.35 18.61
CA THR A 95 -19.72 0.79 18.84
C THR A 95 -20.73 -0.28 18.43
N GLN A 96 -20.48 -0.96 17.30
CA GLN A 96 -21.31 -2.09 16.85
C GLN A 96 -21.26 -3.25 17.85
N ARG A 97 -20.06 -3.62 18.33
CA ARG A 97 -19.90 -4.67 19.34
C ARG A 97 -20.67 -4.32 20.61
N ASP A 98 -20.50 -3.11 21.11
CA ASP A 98 -21.13 -2.68 22.36
C ASP A 98 -22.66 -2.72 22.23
N ALA A 99 -23.21 -2.28 21.09
CA ALA A 99 -24.65 -2.36 20.81
C ALA A 99 -25.16 -3.82 20.75
N VAL A 100 -24.40 -4.74 20.16
CA VAL A 100 -24.76 -6.17 20.12
C VAL A 100 -24.71 -6.78 21.51
N CYS A 101 -23.69 -6.47 22.30
CA CYS A 101 -23.58 -6.95 23.68
C CYS A 101 -24.74 -6.46 24.55
N SER A 102 -25.13 -5.18 24.43
CA SER A 102 -26.31 -4.66 25.14
C SER A 102 -27.59 -5.42 24.76
N ARG A 103 -27.83 -5.63 23.46
CA ARG A 103 -29.01 -6.39 22.99
C ARG A 103 -29.00 -7.85 23.43
N LEU A 104 -27.82 -8.49 23.49
CA LEU A 104 -27.68 -9.86 23.97
C LEU A 104 -28.05 -9.95 25.46
N LEU A 105 -27.54 -9.02 26.27
CA LEU A 105 -27.88 -8.96 27.70
C LEU A 105 -29.38 -8.72 27.93
N GLU A 106 -30.00 -7.85 27.15
CA GLU A 106 -31.45 -7.63 27.19
C GLU A 106 -32.23 -8.91 26.83
N ALA A 107 -31.79 -9.64 25.80
CA ALA A 107 -32.41 -10.90 25.40
C ALA A 107 -32.26 -11.97 26.49
N ASP A 108 -31.07 -12.12 27.08
CA ASP A 108 -30.81 -13.07 28.17
C ASP A 108 -31.66 -12.75 29.40
N ALA A 109 -31.78 -11.46 29.75
CA ALA A 109 -32.65 -11.01 30.84
C ALA A 109 -34.12 -11.36 30.55
N LYS A 110 -34.58 -11.17 29.31
CA LYS A 110 -35.96 -11.48 28.93
C LYS A 110 -36.24 -12.98 28.92
N ILE A 111 -35.27 -13.79 28.49
CA ILE A 111 -35.36 -15.25 28.55
C ILE A 111 -35.50 -15.72 30.00
N LEU A 112 -34.71 -15.17 30.92
CA LEU A 112 -34.81 -15.49 32.34
C LEU A 112 -36.17 -15.10 32.92
N GLU A 113 -36.65 -13.89 32.64
CA GLU A 113 -37.97 -13.42 33.08
C GLU A 113 -39.08 -14.36 32.61
N LEU A 114 -39.12 -14.67 31.31
CA LEU A 114 -40.13 -15.55 30.72
C LEU A 114 -40.02 -16.99 31.24
N THR A 115 -38.81 -17.48 31.49
CA THR A 115 -38.61 -18.82 32.08
C THR A 115 -39.17 -18.88 33.49
N LEU A 116 -38.92 -17.87 34.32
CA LEU A 116 -39.47 -17.78 35.66
C LEU A 116 -40.99 -17.64 35.66
N GLU A 117 -41.56 -16.88 34.72
CA GLU A 117 -43.01 -16.79 34.55
C GLU A 117 -43.62 -18.14 34.16
N LEU A 118 -43.02 -18.83 33.19
CA LEU A 118 -43.47 -20.16 32.78
C LEU A 118 -43.43 -21.16 33.94
N ASP A 119 -42.38 -21.13 34.75
CA ASP A 119 -42.27 -22.00 35.93
C ASP A 119 -43.35 -21.68 36.96
N LYS A 120 -43.65 -20.39 37.21
CA LYS A 120 -44.77 -19.97 38.06
C LYS A 120 -46.11 -20.44 37.52
N PHE A 121 -46.37 -20.28 36.22
CA PHE A 121 -47.61 -20.75 35.59
C PHE A 121 -47.74 -22.29 35.63
N ARG A 122 -46.62 -23.01 35.49
CA ARG A 122 -46.59 -24.47 35.59
C ARG A 122 -46.81 -24.96 37.02
N ALA A 123 -46.28 -24.25 38.01
CA ALA A 123 -46.45 -24.54 39.43
C ALA A 123 -47.81 -24.08 39.99
N SER A 124 -48.48 -23.13 39.32
CA SER A 124 -49.82 -22.70 39.70
C SER A 124 -50.81 -23.86 39.51
N PRO A 125 -51.52 -24.28 40.57
CA PRO A 125 -52.55 -25.30 40.44
C PRO A 125 -53.66 -24.78 39.53
N LEU A 126 -54.11 -25.62 38.59
CA LEU A 126 -55.26 -25.30 37.75
C LEU A 126 -56.45 -24.93 38.65
N PRO A 127 -57.22 -23.88 38.31
CA PRO A 127 -58.45 -23.61 39.03
C PRO A 127 -59.35 -24.86 38.98
N ARG A 128 -60.09 -25.10 40.07
CA ARG A 128 -60.85 -26.34 40.36
C ARG A 128 -61.75 -26.83 39.21
N ASN A 129 -62.05 -25.98 38.24
CA ASN A 129 -62.93 -26.21 37.10
C ASN A 129 -62.19 -26.53 35.77
N VAL A 130 -60.87 -26.69 35.75
CA VAL A 130 -60.10 -26.91 34.51
C VAL A 130 -59.26 -28.19 34.61
N THR A 131 -59.51 -29.14 33.71
CA THR A 131 -58.76 -30.39 33.58
C THR A 131 -57.83 -30.31 32.37
N ARG A 132 -56.56 -30.68 32.50
CA ARG A 132 -55.65 -30.79 31.33
C ARG A 132 -56.10 -31.97 30.48
N PHE A 133 -56.50 -31.70 29.24
CA PHE A 133 -56.64 -32.75 28.23
C PHE A 133 -55.25 -33.28 27.88
N ARG A 134 -55.14 -34.61 27.87
CA ARG A 134 -53.90 -35.36 27.64
C ARG A 134 -53.70 -35.61 26.14
#